data_AF-A0A7S4B3G0-F1
#
_entry.id   AF-A0A7S4B3G0-F1
#
_cell.length_a   1.000
_cell.length_b   1.000
_cell.length_c   1.000
_cell.angle_alpha   90.00
_cell.angle_beta   90.00
_cell.angle_gamma   90.00
#
_symmetry.space_group_name_H-M   'P 1'
#
loop_
_entity.id
_entity.type
_entity.pdbx_description
1 polymer ?
#
loop_
_entity_poly.entity_id
_entity_poly.type
_entity_poly.pdbx_seq_one_letter_code
_entity_poly.pdbx_strand_id
1 'polypeptide(L)'
;MDEIFSLESTAMRGSEAIQLIRQHEKALALGSKRLVIISCTSNANLEEQRRALFVAGADAVWGKPFPDFVDGSMQAEVAALLEAAAQPAEGAKMAAVAEL
;
A
#
# COMPACT_ATOMS: atom_id res chain seq x y z
N MET A 1 -0.36 -13.36 -10.48
CA MET A 1 -1.61 -12.89 -11.12
C MET A 1 -2.52 -12.43 -10.00
N ASP A 2 -3.17 -11.26 -10.12
CA ASP A 2 -4.19 -10.84 -9.15
C ASP A 2 -5.61 -11.05 -9.70
N GLU A 3 -6.45 -11.71 -8.91
CA GLU A 3 -7.75 -12.24 -9.37
C GLU A 3 -8.86 -11.17 -9.36
N ILE A 4 -9.78 -11.26 -10.33
CA ILE A 4 -11.06 -10.52 -10.37
C ILE A 4 -12.19 -11.52 -10.14
N PHE A 5 -13.00 -11.32 -9.10
CA PHE A 5 -14.11 -12.22 -8.74
C PHE A 5 -15.50 -11.73 -9.17
N SER A 6 -15.57 -10.67 -9.99
CA SER A 6 -16.83 -10.27 -10.59
C SER A 6 -17.04 -10.96 -11.93
N LEU A 7 -18.26 -11.44 -12.16
CA LEU A 7 -18.72 -11.83 -13.50
C LEU A 7 -18.96 -10.61 -14.39
N GLU A 8 -18.99 -9.41 -13.81
CA GLU A 8 -19.09 -8.17 -14.56
C GLU A 8 -17.71 -7.76 -15.08
N SER A 9 -17.63 -7.50 -16.39
CA SER A 9 -16.41 -7.06 -17.09
C SER A 9 -15.90 -5.68 -16.65
N THR A 10 -16.52 -5.07 -15.65
CA THR A 10 -16.26 -3.72 -15.12
C THR A 10 -15.45 -3.73 -13.84
N ALA A 11 -15.21 -4.90 -13.23
CA ALA A 11 -14.45 -4.97 -11.99
C ALA A 11 -12.95 -4.78 -12.25
N MET A 12 -12.37 -3.83 -11.51
CA MET A 12 -10.95 -3.49 -11.57
C MET A 12 -10.14 -4.47 -10.71
N ARG A 13 -8.94 -4.81 -11.20
CA ARG A 13 -7.95 -5.58 -10.44
C ARG A 13 -7.45 -4.78 -9.24
N GLY A 14 -7.19 -5.47 -8.13
CA GLY A 14 -6.65 -4.83 -6.93
C GLY A 14 -5.30 -4.16 -7.20
N SER A 15 -4.42 -4.82 -7.94
CA SER A 15 -3.11 -4.26 -8.33
C SER A 15 -3.25 -3.04 -9.23
N GLU A 16 -4.23 -3.05 -10.14
CA GLU A 16 -4.49 -1.93 -11.05
C GLU A 16 -4.99 -0.71 -10.28
N ALA A 17 -5.92 -0.91 -9.34
CA ALA A 17 -6.38 0.14 -8.45
C ALA A 17 -5.22 0.77 -7.65
N ILE A 18 -4.34 -0.05 -7.08
CA ILE A 18 -3.16 0.41 -6.33
C ILE A 18 -2.24 1.22 -7.24
N GLN A 19 -1.95 0.74 -8.45
CA GLN A 19 -1.08 1.43 -9.41
C GLN A 19 -1.65 2.80 -9.79
N LEU A 20 -2.96 2.90 -10.04
CA LEU A 20 -3.63 4.16 -10.35
C LEU A 20 -3.55 5.14 -9.16
N ILE A 21 -3.75 4.67 -7.93
CA ILE A 21 -3.59 5.49 -6.72
C ILE A 21 -2.15 6.02 -6.61
N ARG A 22 -1.14 5.17 -6.84
CA ARG A 22 0.28 5.59 -6.81
C ARG A 22 0.62 6.57 -7.92
N GLN A 23 0.03 6.44 -9.11
CA GLN A 23 0.19 7.41 -10.18
C GLN A 23 -0.43 8.77 -9.80
N HIS A 24 -1.64 8.77 -9.22
CA HIS A 24 -2.28 9.98 -8.73
C HIS A 24 -1.52 10.63 -7.57
N GLU A 25 -1.01 9.84 -6.63
CA GLU A 25 -0.14 10.33 -5.54
C GLU A 25 1.08 11.09 -6.08
N LYS A 26 1.74 10.54 -7.11
CA LYS A 26 2.86 11.21 -7.79
C LYS A 26 2.44 12.49 -8.52
N ALA A 27 1.30 12.44 -9.22
CA ALA A 27 0.82 13.56 -10.04
C ALA A 27 0.33 14.75 -9.20
N LEU A 28 -0.27 14.49 -8.03
CA LEU A 28 -0.77 15.53 -7.13
C LEU A 28 0.33 16.31 -6.41
N ALA A 29 1.60 15.91 -6.58
CA ALA A 29 2.76 16.53 -5.92
C ALA A 29 2.46 16.79 -4.43
N LEU A 30 1.90 15.80 -3.71
CA LEU A 30 1.46 15.88 -2.31
C LEU A 30 2.60 16.18 -1.31
N GLY A 31 3.75 16.65 -1.78
CA GLY A 31 4.96 16.88 -1.00
C GLY A 31 5.47 15.57 -0.41
N SER A 32 5.96 15.65 0.82
CA SER A 32 6.40 14.52 1.65
C SER A 32 5.24 13.68 2.23
N LYS A 33 3.98 13.96 1.89
CA LYS A 33 2.83 13.19 2.40
C LYS A 33 2.53 12.00 1.49
N ARG A 34 3.00 10.83 1.92
CA ARG A 34 2.73 9.54 1.28
C ARG A 34 1.42 8.94 1.81
N LEU A 35 0.56 8.47 0.91
CA LEU A 35 -0.62 7.69 1.20
C LEU A 35 -0.22 6.29 1.66
N VAL A 36 -0.88 5.80 2.72
CA VAL A 36 -0.82 4.40 3.14
C VAL A 36 -1.91 3.64 2.41
N ILE A 37 -1.53 2.60 1.66
CA ILE A 37 -2.45 1.73 0.92
C ILE A 37 -2.47 0.36 1.57
N ILE A 38 -3.63 -0.03 2.12
CA ILE A 38 -3.86 -1.34 2.71
C ILE A 38 -4.84 -2.11 1.84
N SER A 39 -4.43 -3.26 1.32
CA SER A 39 -5.32 -4.15 0.59
C SER A 39 -5.83 -5.26 1.50
N CYS A 40 -7.14 -5.38 1.65
CA CYS A 40 -7.77 -6.44 2.44
C CYS A 40 -8.47 -7.44 1.51
N THR A 41 -8.01 -8.69 1.51
CA THR A 41 -8.61 -9.74 0.68
C THR A 41 -8.48 -11.10 1.36
N SER A 42 -9.52 -11.94 1.23
CA SER A 42 -9.47 -13.33 1.72
C SER A 42 -8.32 -14.13 1.11
N ASN A 43 -7.87 -13.75 -0.09
CA ASN A 43 -6.82 -14.44 -0.82
C ASN A 43 -5.42 -13.87 -0.54
N ALA A 44 -5.25 -12.94 0.39
CA ALA A 44 -3.90 -12.53 0.82
C ALA A 44 -3.12 -13.67 1.48
N ASN A 45 -3.80 -14.74 1.88
CA ASN A 45 -3.19 -15.98 2.34
C ASN A 45 -2.55 -16.77 1.16
N LEU A 46 -2.92 -16.46 -0.09
CA LEU A 46 -2.23 -16.95 -1.28
C LEU A 46 -1.02 -16.05 -1.55
N GLU A 47 0.17 -16.62 -1.47
CA GLU A 47 1.43 -15.88 -1.58
C GLU A 47 1.53 -15.08 -2.88
N GLU A 48 1.08 -15.66 -4.00
CA GLU A 48 1.12 -15.01 -5.31
C GLU A 48 0.26 -13.74 -5.36
N GLN A 49 -0.96 -13.81 -4.81
CA GLN A 49 -1.88 -12.66 -4.72
C GLN A 49 -1.27 -11.58 -3.83
N ARG A 50 -0.78 -11.98 -2.66
CA ARG A 50 -0.14 -11.07 -1.70
C ARG A 50 1.05 -10.36 -2.34
N ARG A 51 1.91 -11.11 -3.02
CA ARG A 51 3.07 -10.57 -3.73
C ARG A 51 2.68 -9.62 -4.84
N ALA A 52 1.65 -9.94 -5.63
CA ALA A 52 1.18 -9.06 -6.70
C ALA A 52 0.72 -7.69 -6.17
N LEU A 53 -0.01 -7.66 -5.05
CA LEU A 53 -0.47 -6.42 -4.41
C LEU A 53 0.68 -5.60 -3.82
N PHE A 54 1.66 -6.24 -3.19
CA PHE A 54 2.88 -5.56 -2.74
C PHE A 54 3.69 -4.98 -3.91
N VAL A 55 3.90 -5.76 -4.98
CA VAL A 55 4.58 -5.29 -6.20
C VAL A 55 3.86 -4.12 -6.85
N ALA A 56 2.53 -4.09 -6.78
CA ALA A 56 1.72 -2.97 -7.25
C ALA A 56 1.90 -1.69 -6.42
N GLY A 57 2.36 -1.82 -5.17
CA GLY A 57 2.66 -0.70 -4.28
C GLY A 57 1.77 -0.60 -3.05
N ALA A 58 1.12 -1.68 -2.61
CA ALA A 58 0.48 -1.71 -1.29
C ALA A 58 1.54 -1.61 -0.18
N ASP A 59 1.21 -0.95 0.93
CA ASP A 59 2.04 -0.89 2.13
C ASP A 59 1.77 -2.06 3.07
N ALA A 60 0.52 -2.53 3.07
CA ALA A 60 0.12 -3.74 3.76
C ALA A 60 -0.91 -4.51 2.94
N VAL A 61 -0.91 -5.82 3.14
CA VAL A 61 -1.91 -6.72 2.57
C VAL A 61 -2.44 -7.60 3.70
N TRP A 62 -3.69 -7.41 4.08
CA TRP A 62 -4.36 -8.15 5.14
C TRP A 62 -5.13 -9.34 4.58
N GLY A 63 -4.83 -10.53 5.10
CA GLY A 63 -5.59 -11.76 4.90
C GLY A 63 -6.61 -11.98 6.00
N LYS A 64 -7.53 -12.92 5.79
CA LYS A 64 -8.46 -13.30 6.86
C LYS A 64 -7.78 -14.26 7.86
N PRO A 65 -8.01 -14.10 9.17
CA PRO A 65 -8.76 -12.99 9.80
C PRO A 65 -7.98 -11.67 9.70
N PHE A 66 -8.68 -10.59 9.38
CA PHE A 66 -8.09 -9.26 9.39
C PHE A 66 -7.77 -8.84 10.83
N PRO A 67 -6.85 -7.87 11.04
CA PRO A 67 -6.69 -7.22 12.34
C PRO A 67 -8.04 -6.70 12.85
N ASP A 68 -8.29 -6.88 14.15
CA ASP A 68 -9.55 -6.56 14.79
C ASP A 68 -9.51 -5.13 15.35
N PHE A 69 -10.63 -4.42 15.21
CA PHE A 69 -10.81 -3.07 15.75
C PHE A 69 -11.18 -3.10 17.24
N VAL A 70 -11.73 -4.21 17.74
CA VAL A 70 -12.19 -4.38 19.12
C VAL A 70 -11.00 -4.58 20.07
N ASP A 71 -10.01 -5.36 19.65
CA ASP A 71 -8.84 -5.69 20.48
C ASP A 71 -7.66 -4.72 20.31
N GLY A 72 -7.74 -3.79 19.36
CA GLY A 72 -6.72 -2.78 19.11
C GLY A 72 -5.65 -3.17 18.08
N SER A 73 -5.67 -4.41 17.56
CA SER A 73 -4.65 -4.89 16.61
C SER A 73 -4.66 -4.11 15.29
N MET A 74 -5.84 -3.73 14.79
CA MET A 74 -5.94 -2.88 13.60
C MET A 74 -5.29 -1.51 13.81
N GLN A 75 -5.54 -0.89 14.96
CA GLN A 75 -5.01 0.42 15.32
C GLN A 75 -3.48 0.37 15.45
N ALA A 76 -2.95 -0.70 16.04
CA ALA A 76 -1.51 -0.92 16.17
C ALA A 76 -0.83 -1.03 14.79
N GLU A 77 -1.39 -1.81 13.87
CA GLU A 77 -0.83 -1.95 12.52
C GLU A 77 -0.94 -0.66 11.71
N VAL A 78 -2.09 0.02 11.74
CA VAL A 78 -2.28 1.29 11.04
C VAL A 78 -1.32 2.35 11.57
N ALA A 79 -1.11 2.43 12.88
CA ALA A 79 -0.17 3.37 13.48
C ALA A 79 1.27 3.13 12.97
N ALA A 80 1.73 1.88 12.97
CA ALA A 80 3.06 1.52 12.47
C ALA A 80 3.25 1.88 10.98
N LEU A 81 2.22 1.67 10.15
CA LEU A 81 2.26 2.01 8.72
C LEU A 81 2.30 3.52 8.50
N LEU A 82 1.54 4.29 9.28
CA LEU A 82 1.53 5.76 9.20
C LEU A 82 2.88 6.34 9.66
N GLU A 83 3.47 5.79 10.72
CA GLU A 83 4.82 6.17 11.17
C GLU A 83 5.86 5.91 10.09
N ALA A 84 5.83 4.73 9.46
CA ALA A 84 6.73 4.38 8.36
C ALA A 84 6.54 5.31 7.14
N ALA A 85 5.31 5.69 6.83
CA ALA A 85 5.02 6.61 5.72
C ALA A 85 5.42 8.06 6.00
N ALA A 86 5.50 8.47 7.28
CA ALA A 86 5.93 9.80 7.69
C ALA A 86 7.46 9.98 7.65
N GLN A 87 8.23 8.89 7.62
CA GLN A 87 9.69 8.98 7.49
C GLN A 87 10.07 9.41 6.06
N PRO A 88 10.86 10.47 5.89
CA PRO A 88 11.37 10.83 4.57
C PRO A 88 12.26 9.69 4.07
N ALA A 89 12.09 9.30 2.80
CA ALA A 89 12.92 8.28 2.17
C ALA A 89 14.40 8.59 2.41
N GLU A 90 15.09 7.68 3.09
CA GLU A 90 16.48 7.78 3.49
C GLU A 90 17.37 7.72 2.24
N GLY A 91 17.46 8.85 1.54
CA GLY A 91 18.11 8.98 0.24
C GLY A 91 18.17 10.43 -0.27
N ALA A 92 17.32 11.33 0.24
CA ALA A 92 17.36 12.75 -0.11
C ALA A 92 18.53 13.53 0.54
N LYS A 93 19.20 12.97 1.56
CA LYS A 93 20.27 13.68 2.29
C LYS A 93 21.66 13.62 1.64
N MET A 94 21.90 12.76 0.65
CA MET A 94 23.24 12.62 0.05
C MET A 94 23.49 13.50 -1.17
N ALA A 95 22.44 14.08 -1.78
CA ALA A 95 22.59 14.99 -2.93
C ALA A 95 22.93 16.43 -2.52
N ALA A 96 22.71 16.82 -1.26
CA ALA A 96 22.88 18.20 -0.80
C ALA A 96 24.28 18.53 -0.26
N VAL A 97 25.22 17.57 -0.24
CA VAL A 97 26.57 17.75 0.33
C VAL A 97 27.68 17.71 -0.73
N ALA A 98 27.33 17.61 -2.02
CA ALA A 98 28.31 17.53 -3.11
C ALA A 98 28.61 18.88 -3.80
N GLU A 99 28.02 19.98 -3.34
CA GLU A 99 28.32 21.34 -3.85
C GLU A 99 28.64 22.29 -2.69
N LEU A 100 29.82 22.12 -2.08
CA LEU A 100 30.53 23.16 -1.33
C LEU A 100 32.03 23.07 -1.64
#